data_AF-A0A0B0PNC2-F1
#
_entry.id   AF-A0A0B0PNC2-F1
#
_cell.length_a   1.000
_cell.length_b   1.000
_cell.length_c   1.000
_cell.angle_alpha   90.00
_cell.angle_beta   90.00
_cell.angle_gamma   90.00
#
_symmetry.space_group_name_H-M   'P 1'
#
loop_
_entity.id
_entity.type
_entity.pdbx_description
1 polymer ?
#
loop_
_entity_poly.entity_id
_entity_poly.type
_entity_poly.pdbx_seq_one_letter_code
_entity_poly.pdbx_strand_id
1 'polypeptide(L)' 'MKPTPTMRKRRLLRLKRSQAAAAMCVGFGSFSGPPEAQGLAHFLEHMLFIGSIEFPDENELKENFSRVL' A
#
# COMPACT_ATOMS: atom_id res chain seq x y z
N MET A 1 -22.47 -16.55 -53.10
CA MET A 1 -21.71 -15.56 -52.31
C MET A 1 -22.19 -15.60 -50.88
N LYS A 2 -21.39 -16.13 -49.95
CA LYS A 2 -21.70 -16.11 -48.51
C LYS A 2 -21.04 -14.87 -47.89
N PRO A 3 -21.72 -14.13 -47.00
CA PRO A 3 -21.16 -12.93 -46.41
C PRO A 3 -19.98 -13.29 -45.51
N THR A 4 -18.88 -12.57 -45.66
CA THR A 4 -17.65 -12.71 -44.88
C THR A 4 -17.88 -12.29 -43.42
N PRO A 5 -17.44 -13.08 -42.42
CA PRO A 5 -17.57 -12.70 -41.03
C PRO A 5 -16.57 -11.59 -40.73
N THR A 6 -17.05 -10.35 -40.66
CA THR A 6 -16.24 -9.21 -40.22
C THR A 6 -16.04 -9.33 -38.71
N MET A 7 -14.89 -9.89 -38.32
CA MET A 7 -14.43 -9.95 -36.93
C MET A 7 -14.21 -8.53 -36.41
N ARG A 8 -15.26 -7.94 -35.84
CA ARG A 8 -15.18 -6.70 -35.06
C ARG A 8 -14.26 -6.98 -33.86
N LYS A 9 -12.99 -6.60 -33.99
CA LYS A 9 -12.00 -6.62 -32.90
C LYS A 9 -12.61 -5.87 -31.71
N ARG A 10 -13.08 -6.61 -30.70
CA ARG A 10 -13.44 -6.06 -29.40
C ARG A 10 -12.15 -5.50 -28.80
N ARG A 11 -11.96 -4.19 -28.93
CA ARG A 11 -10.92 -3.45 -28.24
C ARG A 11 -11.23 -3.59 -26.75
N LEU A 12 -10.53 -4.50 -26.07
CA LEU A 12 -10.53 -4.59 -24.61
C LEU A 12 -10.04 -3.23 -24.09
N LEU A 13 -10.98 -2.37 -23.70
CA LEU A 13 -10.68 -1.15 -22.97
C LEU A 13 -10.13 -1.61 -21.62
N ARG A 14 -8.81 -1.63 -21.52
CA ARG A 14 -8.08 -1.86 -20.29
C ARG A 14 -8.56 -0.80 -19.29
N LEU A 15 -9.41 -1.18 -18.34
CA LEU A 15 -9.89 -0.29 -17.30
C LEU A 15 -8.67 0.31 -16.59
N LYS A 16 -8.56 1.64 -16.59
CA LYS A 16 -7.64 2.33 -15.70
C LYS A 16 -8.05 1.95 -14.26
N ARG A 17 -7.15 1.32 -13.51
CA ARG A 17 -7.36 1.10 -12.08
C ARG A 17 -7.36 2.46 -11.39
N SER A 18 -8.40 2.74 -10.61
CA SER A 18 -8.45 3.86 -9.69
C SER A 18 -7.52 3.59 -8.51
N GLN A 19 -6.75 4.59 -8.07
CA GLN A 19 -5.97 4.48 -6.84
C GLN A 19 -6.92 4.47 -5.64
N ALA A 20 -6.61 3.64 -4.64
CA ALA A 20 -7.29 3.59 -3.35
C ALA A 20 -6.30 3.98 -2.25
N ALA A 21 -6.78 4.63 -1.19
CA ALA A 21 -5.95 5.10 -0.08
C ALA A 21 -6.64 4.83 1.28
N ALA A 22 -5.85 4.59 2.32
CA ALA A 22 -6.29 4.45 3.69
C ALA A 22 -5.28 5.14 4.62
N ALA A 23 -5.74 5.68 5.75
CA ALA A 23 -4.92 6.31 6.77
C ALA A 23 -5.48 6.00 8.17
N MET A 24 -4.61 5.92 9.18
CA MET A 24 -4.98 5.67 10.57
C MET A 24 -4.26 6.67 11.48
N CYS A 25 -4.98 7.27 12.43
CA CYS A 25 -4.41 8.17 13.43
C CYS A 25 -4.46 7.51 14.81
N VAL A 26 -3.35 7.59 15.54
CA VAL A 26 -3.24 7.15 16.93
C VAL A 26 -3.10 8.40 17.81
N GLY A 27 -3.88 8.50 18.88
CA GLY A 27 -3.87 9.65 19.81
C GLY A 27 -2.65 9.72 20.73
N PHE A 28 -1.47 9.32 20.23
CA PHE A 28 -0.21 9.25 20.97
C PHE A 28 0.92 9.75 20.08
N GLY A 29 1.87 10.48 20.64
CA GLY A 29 2.98 11.05 19.87
C GLY A 29 4.19 11.36 20.72
N SER A 30 5.11 12.17 20.19
CA SER A 30 6.42 12.45 20.83
C SER A 30 6.32 13.08 22.22
N PHE A 31 5.24 13.79 22.54
CA PHE A 31 5.02 14.40 23.86
C PHE A 31 4.46 13.43 24.92
N SER A 32 4.04 12.24 24.50
CA SER A 32 3.40 11.26 25.36
C SER A 32 4.36 10.17 25.84
N GLY A 33 5.59 10.13 25.31
CA GLY A 33 6.61 9.16 25.68
C GLY A 33 7.33 9.50 27.00
N PRO A 34 8.11 8.55 27.55
CA PRO A 34 8.94 8.80 28.73
C PRO A 34 9.94 9.94 28.45
N PRO A 35 10.18 10.86 29.42
CA PRO A 35 11.17 11.93 29.26
C PRO A 35 12.58 11.42 28.94
N GLU A 36 12.91 10.21 29.40
CA GLU A 36 14.22 9.57 29.22
C GLU A 36 14.40 8.99 27.81
N ALA A 37 13.31 8.85 27.05
CA ALA A 37 13.28 8.18 25.74
C ALA A 37 12.71 9.10 24.65
N GLN A 38 13.32 10.28 24.49
CA GLN A 38 12.95 11.21 23.42
C GLN A 38 13.14 10.55 22.04
N GLY A 39 12.13 10.68 21.18
CA GLY A 39 12.14 10.10 19.82
C GLY A 39 11.56 8.69 19.74
N LEU A 40 11.11 8.09 20.85
CA LEU A 40 10.51 6.76 20.85
C LEU A 40 9.29 6.64 19.92
N ALA A 41 8.41 7.65 19.89
CA ALA A 41 7.24 7.62 19.01
C ALA A 41 7.62 7.57 17.51
N HIS A 42 8.63 8.35 17.11
CA HIS A 42 9.17 8.34 15.75
C HIS A 42 9.87 7.00 15.44
N PHE A 43 10.64 6.48 16.40
CA PHE A 43 11.27 5.17 16.24
C PHE A 43 10.23 4.05 16.02
N LEU A 44 9.14 4.04 16.81
CA LEU A 44 8.04 3.10 16.63
C LEU A 44 7.37 3.23 15.26
N GLU A 45 7.14 4.45 14.78
CA GLU A 45 6.60 4.70 13.44
C GLU A 45 7.46 4.04 12.35
N HIS A 46 8.79 4.11 12.46
CA HIS A 46 9.68 3.40 11.55
C HIS A 46 9.58 1.87 11.65
N MET A 47 9.46 1.34 12.87
CA MET A 47 9.38 -0.11 13.10
C MET A 47 8.09 -0.73 12.54
N LEU A 48 6.99 0.02 12.49
CA LEU A 48 5.72 -0.47 11.92
C LEU A 48 5.84 -0.94 10.46
N PHE A 49 6.82 -0.44 9.70
CA PHE A 49 7.03 -0.81 8.31
C PHE A 49 8.05 -1.94 8.10
N ILE A 50 8.52 -2.58 9.18
CA ILE A 50 9.51 -3.69 9.15
C ILE A 50 8.83 -5.05 9.37
N GLY A 51 7.51 -5.11 9.53
CA GLY A 51 6.77 -6.37 9.59
C GLY A 51 5.94 -6.53 10.85
N SER A 52 5.15 -7.60 10.86
CA SER A 52 4.19 -7.95 11.91
C SER A 52 4.15 -9.47 12.11
N ILE A 53 3.38 -9.93 13.10
CA ILE A 53 3.25 -11.37 13.39
C ILE A 53 2.65 -12.13 12.19
N GLU A 54 1.68 -11.52 11.50
CA GLU A 54 1.02 -12.14 10.34
C GLU A 54 1.81 -11.94 9.03
N PHE A 55 2.60 -10.86 8.94
CA PHE A 55 3.43 -10.51 7.78
C PHE A 55 4.86 -10.20 8.24
N PRO A 56 5.71 -11.22 8.47
CA PRO A 56 7.01 -11.05 9.13
C PRO A 56 8.13 -10.53 8.21
N ASP A 57 7.90 -10.45 6.89
CA ASP A 57 8.91 -9.96 5.95
C ASP A 57 9.04 -8.44 6.02
N GLU A 58 10.28 -7.98 6.23
CA GLU A 58 10.61 -6.57 6.47
C GLU A 58 10.32 -5.63 5.31
N ASN A 59 10.26 -6.15 4.09
CA ASN A 59 10.10 -5.33 2.90
C ASN A 59 8.80 -5.60 2.17
N GLU A 60 8.05 -6.64 2.54
CA GLU A 60 6.82 -7.03 1.86
C GLU A 60 5.81 -5.88 1.74
N LEU A 61 5.59 -5.13 2.81
CA LEU A 61 4.66 -3.99 2.79
C LEU A 61 5.13 -2.89 1.80
N LYS A 62 6.42 -2.55 1.80
CA LYS A 62 7.00 -1.53 0.91
C LYS A 62 6.98 -1.98 -0.54
N GLU A 63 7.31 -3.25 -0.79
CA GLU A 63 7.23 -3.84 -2.13
C GLU A 63 5.80 -3.88 -2.66
N ASN A 64 4.83 -4.18 -1.81
CA ASN A 64 3.42 -4.18 -2.23
C ASN A 64 2.95 -2.78 -2.64
N PHE A 65 3.39 -1.73 -1.95
CA PHE A 65 3.13 -0.35 -2.38
C PHE A 65 3.83 0.00 -3.69
N SER A 66 5.09 -0.41 -3.89
CA SER A 66 5.84 -0.13 -5.12
C SER A 66 5.36 -0.91 -6.34
N ARG A 67 4.70 -2.06 -6.14
CA ARG A 67 4.07 -2.84 -7.22
C ARG A 67 2.75 -2.24 -7.71
N VAL A 68 2.11 -1.40 -6.90
CA VAL A 68 0.77 -0.84 -7.17
C VAL A 68 0.83 0.62 -7.63
N LEU A 69 1.93 1.33 -7.34
CA LEU A 69 2.26 2.66 -7.88
C LEU A 69 3.04 2.55 -9.19
#